data_AF-A0A9W8UJF4-F1
#
_entry.id   AF-A0A9W8UJF4-F1
#
_cell.length_a   1.000
_cell.length_b   1.000
_cell.length_c   1.000
_cell.angle_alpha   90.00
_cell.angle_beta   90.00
_cell.angle_gamma   90.00
#
_symmetry.space_group_name_H-M   'P 1'
#
loop_
_entity.id
_entity.type
_entity.pdbx_description
1 polymer ?
#
loop_
_entity_poly.entity_id
_entity_poly.type
_entity_poly.pdbx_seq_one_letter_code
_entity_poly.pdbx_strand_id
1 'polypeptide(L)'
;MIGFRNQYREYWASTSSHTKNGRPVDAVILPVSPYAGFKPGKFDYSAYTSIVNILGYSSAVVQVTFGDKSVDVVKDDYKPLGERDKLNMDTYDADASDGVPAAIQILGRDLEEEKILSIAQIVADAITEYQAKQA
;
A
#
# COMPACT_ATOMS: atom_id res chain seq x y z
N MET A 1 9.02 0.57 22.95
CA MET A 1 8.37 1.30 21.85
C MET A 1 9.11 2.58 21.45
N ILE A 2 9.48 3.48 22.37
CA ILE A 2 10.17 4.75 22.02
C ILE A 2 11.50 4.51 21.28
N GLY A 3 12.36 3.61 21.77
CA GLY A 3 13.63 3.29 21.10
C GLY A 3 13.46 2.76 19.67
N PHE A 4 12.44 1.94 19.43
CA PHE A 4 12.13 1.41 18.10
C PHE A 4 11.68 2.51 17.12
N ARG A 5 10.84 3.44 17.57
CA ARG A 5 10.42 4.60 16.76
C ARG A 5 11.61 5.50 16.41
N ASN A 6 12.52 5.72 17.35
CA ASN A 6 13.72 6.53 17.10
C ASN A 6 14.66 5.87 16.06
N GLN A 7 14.89 4.56 16.16
CA GLN A 7 15.68 3.83 15.16
C GLN A 7 15.08 3.94 13.76
N TYR A 8 13.75 3.85 13.63
CA TYR A 8 13.08 4.02 12.34
C TYR A 8 13.12 5.47 11.83
N ARG A 9 13.06 6.48 12.72
CA ARG A 9 13.27 7.88 12.32
C ARG A 9 14.69 8.12 11.79
N GLU A 10 15.70 7.56 12.45
CA GLU A 10 17.10 7.64 12.01
C GLU A 10 17.30 6.93 10.67
N TYR A 11 16.71 5.74 10.50
CA TYR A 11 16.70 5.02 9.23
C TYR A 11 16.02 5.83 8.12
N TRP A 12 14.86 6.43 8.38
CA TRP A 12 14.20 7.27 7.37
C TRP A 12 15.05 8.51 7.04
N ALA A 13 15.65 9.17 8.04
CA ALA A 13 16.51 10.32 7.80
C ALA A 13 17.76 9.97 6.97
N SER A 14 18.32 8.78 7.15
CA SER A 14 19.52 8.32 6.41
C SER A 14 19.26 8.13 4.91
N THR A 15 17.99 8.01 4.49
CA THR A 15 17.62 7.94 3.07
C THR A 15 18.08 9.17 2.27
N SER A 16 18.35 10.30 2.93
CA SER A 16 18.98 11.49 2.32
C SER A 16 20.30 11.18 1.60
N SER A 17 21.05 10.17 2.06
CA SER A 17 22.29 9.71 1.41
C SER A 17 22.06 8.99 0.08
N HIS A 18 20.81 8.61 -0.22
CA HIS A 18 20.41 7.90 -1.43
C HIS A 18 19.58 8.76 -2.40
N THR A 19 19.24 10.01 -2.04
CA THR A 19 18.46 10.90 -2.90
C THR A 19 19.33 11.93 -3.61
N LYS A 20 18.94 12.31 -4.83
CA LYS A 20 19.69 13.27 -5.65
C LYS A 20 19.72 14.69 -5.07
N ASN A 21 18.72 15.03 -4.27
CA ASN A 21 18.57 16.36 -3.66
C ASN A 21 19.09 16.41 -2.21
N GLY A 22 19.67 15.32 -1.69
CA GLY A 22 20.18 15.25 -0.32
C GLY A 22 19.11 15.35 0.77
N ARG A 23 17.82 15.23 0.41
CA ARG A 23 16.70 15.26 1.38
C ARG A 23 16.21 13.84 1.66
N PRO A 24 15.76 13.52 2.88
CA PRO A 24 15.10 12.24 3.13
C PRO A 24 13.92 12.01 2.18
N VAL A 25 13.58 10.74 1.94
CA VAL A 25 12.40 10.34 1.18
C VAL A 25 11.15 11.04 1.72
N ASP A 26 10.35 11.61 0.81
CA ASP A 26 9.20 12.44 1.21
C ASP A 26 8.00 11.62 1.67
N ALA A 27 7.75 10.48 1.03
CA ALA A 27 6.70 9.53 1.36
C ALA A 27 7.05 8.14 0.79
N VAL A 28 6.41 7.09 1.32
CA VAL A 28 6.52 5.72 0.80
C VAL A 28 5.15 5.26 0.29
N ILE A 29 5.10 4.76 -0.94
CA ILE A 29 3.92 4.12 -1.50
C ILE A 29 3.99 2.62 -1.20
N LEU A 30 2.92 2.06 -0.65
CA LEU A 30 2.81 0.64 -0.33
C LEU A 30 1.36 0.16 -0.48
N PRO A 31 1.12 -1.16 -0.62
CA PRO A 31 -0.23 -1.69 -0.57
C PRO A 31 -0.92 -1.36 0.76
N VAL A 32 -2.24 -1.14 0.75
CA VAL A 32 -3.03 -1.07 2.00
C VAL A 32 -3.25 -2.47 2.55
N SER A 33 -3.51 -3.42 1.66
CA SER A 33 -3.75 -4.82 1.96
C SER A 33 -3.36 -5.66 0.75
N PRO A 34 -3.11 -6.98 0.91
CA PRO A 34 -2.92 -7.88 -0.23
C PRO A 34 -4.22 -8.20 -0.97
N TYR A 35 -5.36 -7.66 -0.52
CA TYR A 35 -6.69 -7.91 -1.05
C TYR A 35 -7.25 -6.65 -1.73
N ALA A 36 -7.99 -6.81 -2.83
CA ALA A 36 -8.94 -5.79 -3.29
C ALA A 36 -10.20 -5.80 -2.39
N GLY A 37 -10.68 -6.99 -2.06
CA GLY A 37 -11.70 -7.23 -1.05
C GLY A 37 -11.52 -8.62 -0.44
N PHE A 38 -12.19 -8.89 0.68
CA PHE A 38 -12.08 -10.18 1.37
C PHE A 38 -13.45 -10.65 1.84
N LYS A 39 -13.63 -11.98 1.84
CA LYS A 39 -14.84 -12.61 2.38
C LYS A 39 -14.86 -12.44 3.91
N PRO A 40 -16.04 -12.26 4.54
CA PRO A 40 -16.13 -12.17 6.00
C PRO A 40 -15.42 -13.33 6.70
N GLY A 41 -14.61 -13.02 7.71
CA GLY A 41 -13.82 -14.01 8.45
C GLY A 41 -12.57 -14.55 7.71
N LYS A 42 -12.20 -13.97 6.56
CA LYS A 42 -11.01 -14.37 5.77
C LYS A 42 -9.93 -13.29 5.69
N PHE A 43 -9.96 -12.31 6.58
CA PHE A 43 -8.91 -11.30 6.69
C PHE A 43 -7.78 -11.81 7.59
N ASP A 44 -6.64 -12.19 7.00
CA ASP A 44 -5.53 -12.81 7.76
C ASP A 44 -4.20 -12.03 7.66
N TYR A 45 -4.20 -10.87 7.00
CA TYR A 45 -2.96 -10.08 6.82
C TYR A 45 -3.18 -8.58 7.03
N SER A 46 -2.60 -8.05 8.10
CA SER A 46 -2.73 -6.64 8.51
C SER A 46 -1.40 -5.89 8.57
N ALA A 47 -0.28 -6.50 8.16
CA ALA A 47 1.05 -5.93 8.43
C ALA A 47 1.26 -4.56 7.74
N TYR A 48 0.71 -4.38 6.54
CA TYR A 48 0.82 -3.14 5.75
C TYR A 48 0.25 -1.90 6.47
N THR A 49 -0.81 -2.07 7.27
CA THR A 49 -1.41 -0.98 8.06
C THR A 49 -0.92 -1.00 9.51
N SER A 50 -0.52 -2.16 10.03
CA SER A 50 -0.01 -2.29 11.41
C SER A 50 1.27 -1.48 11.63
N ILE A 51 2.15 -1.38 10.63
CA ILE A 51 3.39 -0.60 10.72
C ILE A 51 3.12 0.88 11.03
N VAL A 52 2.06 1.45 10.46
CA VAL A 52 1.65 2.85 10.66
C VAL A 52 1.35 3.11 12.14
N ASN A 53 0.58 2.22 12.75
CA ASN A 53 0.19 2.29 14.15
C ASN A 53 1.39 2.13 15.10
N ILE A 54 2.27 1.16 14.81
CA ILE A 54 3.44 0.88 15.64
C ILE A 54 4.40 2.08 15.62
N LEU A 55 4.68 2.63 14.44
CA LEU A 55 5.64 3.73 14.26
C LEU A 55 5.04 5.10 14.61
N GLY A 56 3.72 5.25 14.60
CA GLY A 56 3.06 6.53 14.79
C GLY A 56 3.24 7.45 13.59
N TYR A 57 3.17 6.88 12.39
CA TYR A 57 3.37 7.57 11.13
C TYR A 57 2.06 8.12 10.58
N SER A 58 2.13 9.19 9.79
CA SER A 58 1.00 9.72 9.05
C SER A 58 0.73 8.86 7.82
N SER A 59 -0.54 8.66 7.45
CA SER A 59 -0.92 7.81 6.33
C SER A 59 -2.21 8.29 5.67
N ALA A 60 -2.26 8.23 4.33
CA ALA A 60 -3.47 8.45 3.53
C ALA A 60 -3.64 7.30 2.53
N VAL A 61 -4.89 6.98 2.19
CA VAL A 61 -5.24 5.91 1.26
C VAL A 61 -5.87 6.51 0.01
N VAL A 62 -5.37 6.10 -1.16
CA VAL A 62 -5.88 6.52 -2.47
C VAL A 62 -6.26 5.28 -3.26
N GLN A 63 -7.50 5.23 -3.74
CA GLN A 63 -7.95 4.19 -4.66
C GLN A 63 -7.27 4.40 -6.01
N VAL A 64 -6.76 3.33 -6.61
CA VAL A 64 -5.99 3.41 -7.87
C VAL A 64 -6.62 2.62 -9.01
N THR A 65 -7.35 1.54 -8.71
CA THR A 65 -7.98 0.70 -9.73
C THR A 65 -9.17 -0.08 -9.13
N PHE A 66 -9.80 -0.89 -9.96
CA PHE A 66 -10.71 -1.95 -9.56
C PHE A 66 -10.09 -3.30 -9.96
N GLY A 67 -10.44 -4.38 -9.27
CA GLY A 67 -10.11 -5.73 -9.70
C GLY A 67 -10.77 -6.06 -11.04
N ASP A 68 -10.08 -6.84 -11.86
CA ASP A 68 -10.56 -7.26 -13.17
C ASP A 68 -10.25 -8.75 -13.35
N LYS A 69 -11.27 -9.58 -13.28
CA LYS A 69 -11.09 -11.04 -13.37
C LYS A 69 -10.53 -11.53 -14.70
N SER A 70 -10.59 -10.72 -15.77
CA SER A 70 -10.01 -11.06 -17.06
C SER A 70 -8.49 -10.83 -17.10
N VAL A 71 -7.99 -9.97 -16.21
CA VAL A 71 -6.57 -9.63 -16.08
C VAL A 71 -5.94 -10.36 -14.89
N ASP A 72 -6.64 -10.43 -13.77
CA ASP A 72 -6.20 -10.97 -12.48
C ASP A 72 -6.27 -12.51 -12.43
N VAL A 73 -5.76 -13.17 -13.47
CA VAL A 73 -5.75 -14.65 -13.55
C VAL A 73 -4.52 -15.20 -12.83
N VAL A 74 -4.75 -16.08 -11.85
CA VAL A 74 -3.67 -16.79 -11.14
C VAL A 74 -2.96 -17.72 -12.14
N LYS A 75 -1.64 -17.56 -12.25
CA LYS A 75 -0.82 -18.37 -13.16
C LYS A 75 -0.67 -19.80 -12.63
N ASP A 76 -0.64 -20.77 -13.54
CA ASP A 76 -0.46 -22.19 -13.22
C ASP A 76 0.86 -22.51 -12.52
N ASP A 77 1.86 -21.65 -12.67
CA ASP A 77 3.18 -21.79 -12.06
C ASP A 77 3.33 -21.06 -10.71
N TYR A 78 2.24 -20.52 -10.16
CA TYR A 78 2.26 -19.89 -8.84
C TYR A 78 2.80 -20.85 -7.78
N LYS A 79 3.82 -20.38 -7.05
CA LYS A 79 4.38 -21.06 -5.88
C LYS A 79 4.34 -20.10 -4.70
N PRO A 80 3.65 -20.47 -3.61
CA PRO A 80 3.57 -19.61 -2.45
C PRO A 80 4.95 -19.41 -1.82
N LEU A 81 5.24 -18.17 -1.41
CA LEU A 81 6.47 -17.80 -0.70
C LEU A 81 6.53 -18.36 0.73
N GLY A 82 5.38 -18.79 1.27
CA GLY A 82 5.25 -19.40 2.58
C GLY A 82 3.78 -19.68 2.92
N GLU A 83 3.52 -20.14 4.15
CA GLU A 83 2.17 -20.56 4.57
C GLU A 83 1.13 -19.43 4.49
N ARG A 84 1.52 -18.19 4.85
CA ARG A 84 0.62 -17.03 4.80
C ARG A 84 0.26 -16.63 3.37
N ASP A 85 1.23 -16.67 2.46
CA ASP A 85 0.99 -16.38 1.04
C ASP A 85 0.07 -17.44 0.44
N LYS A 86 0.32 -18.72 0.76
CA LYS A 86 -0.58 -19.81 0.39
C LYS A 86 -2.00 -19.58 0.91
N LEU A 87 -2.16 -19.26 2.19
CA LEU A 87 -3.48 -19.04 2.79
C LEU A 87 -4.20 -17.84 2.16
N ASN A 88 -3.48 -16.74 1.88
CA ASN A 88 -4.00 -15.60 1.14
C ASN A 88 -4.52 -16.03 -0.24
N MET A 89 -3.70 -16.76 -1.01
CA MET A 89 -4.06 -17.21 -2.34
C MET A 89 -5.19 -18.25 -2.34
N ASP A 90 -5.23 -19.15 -1.36
CA ASP A 90 -6.32 -20.15 -1.20
C ASP A 90 -7.69 -19.47 -0.98
N THR A 91 -7.71 -18.20 -0.54
CA THR A 91 -8.95 -17.42 -0.38
C THR A 91 -9.30 -16.55 -1.59
N TYR A 92 -8.38 -16.44 -2.55
CA TYR A 92 -8.58 -15.61 -3.74
C TYR A 92 -9.69 -16.19 -4.63
N ASP A 93 -10.54 -15.30 -5.12
CA ASP A 93 -11.69 -15.61 -5.96
C ASP A 93 -11.84 -14.45 -6.94
N ALA A 94 -11.53 -14.70 -8.21
CA ALA A 94 -11.48 -13.68 -9.24
C ALA A 94 -12.87 -13.07 -9.49
N ASP A 95 -13.92 -13.90 -9.52
CA ASP A 95 -15.30 -13.41 -9.70
C ASP A 95 -15.77 -12.57 -8.50
N ALA A 96 -15.38 -12.94 -7.28
CA ALA A 96 -15.70 -12.16 -6.09
C ALA A 96 -14.89 -10.84 -5.97
N SER A 97 -13.76 -10.75 -6.66
CA SER A 97 -12.86 -9.57 -6.65
C SER A 97 -13.09 -8.63 -7.82
N ASP A 98 -13.83 -9.08 -8.84
CA ASP A 98 -14.15 -8.31 -10.04
C ASP A 98 -14.92 -7.04 -9.69
N GLY A 99 -14.44 -5.89 -10.15
CA GLY A 99 -15.03 -4.58 -9.86
C GLY A 99 -14.86 -4.10 -8.42
N VAL A 100 -14.08 -4.79 -7.57
CA VAL A 100 -13.80 -4.36 -6.19
C VAL A 100 -12.68 -3.32 -6.18
N PRO A 101 -12.82 -2.19 -5.45
CA PRO A 101 -11.77 -1.18 -5.33
C PRO A 101 -10.43 -1.73 -4.82
N ALA A 102 -9.34 -1.42 -5.50
CA ALA A 102 -7.98 -1.64 -5.01
C ALA A 102 -7.27 -0.30 -4.78
N ALA A 103 -6.57 -0.19 -3.65
CA ALA A 103 -6.01 1.05 -3.16
C ALA A 103 -4.56 0.91 -2.69
N ILE A 104 -3.83 2.02 -2.72
CA ILE A 104 -2.50 2.15 -2.14
C ILE A 104 -2.54 3.06 -0.92
N GLN A 105 -1.59 2.84 -0.03
CA GLN A 105 -1.30 3.70 1.10
C GLN A 105 -0.10 4.59 0.77
N ILE A 106 -0.17 5.84 1.20
CA ILE A 106 0.91 6.82 1.14
C ILE A 106 1.32 7.11 2.57
N LEU A 107 2.52 6.67 2.94
CA LEU A 107 3.06 6.75 4.28
C LEU A 107 4.02 7.93 4.41
N GLY A 108 3.86 8.72 5.46
CA GLY A 108 4.77 9.79 5.87
C GLY A 108 5.39 9.54 7.22
N ARG A 109 6.26 10.47 7.63
CA ARG A 109 6.81 10.44 8.98
C ARG A 109 5.77 10.92 9.99
N ASP A 110 6.14 10.92 11.25
CA ASP A 110 5.31 11.49 12.31
C ASP A 110 5.14 13.00 12.14
N LEU A 111 3.92 13.48 12.35
CA LEU A 111 3.54 14.90 12.25
C LEU A 111 3.69 15.49 10.83
N GLU A 112 3.51 14.67 9.78
CA GLU A 112 3.54 15.08 8.38
C GLU A 112 2.17 14.94 7.69
N GLU A 113 1.06 15.00 8.43
CA GLU A 113 -0.30 14.78 7.90
C GLU A 113 -0.64 15.65 6.70
N GLU A 114 -0.39 16.97 6.74
CA GLU A 114 -0.70 17.89 5.65
C GLU A 114 0.14 17.60 4.40
N LYS A 115 1.40 17.20 4.60
CA LYS A 115 2.29 16.79 3.51
C LYS A 115 1.76 15.52 2.84
N ILE A 116 1.31 14.54 3.63
CA ILE A 116 0.78 13.28 3.12
C ILE A 116 -0.56 13.46 2.42
N LEU A 117 -1.44 14.32 2.91
CA LEU A 117 -2.65 14.71 2.20
C LEU A 117 -2.34 15.40 0.86
N SER A 118 -1.33 16.27 0.83
CA SER A 118 -0.91 16.95 -0.40
C SER A 118 -0.37 15.96 -1.45
N ILE A 119 0.46 15.00 -1.02
CA ILE A 119 0.97 13.95 -1.90
C ILE A 119 -0.18 13.03 -2.37
N ALA A 120 -1.12 12.70 -1.49
CA ALA A 120 -2.30 11.91 -1.84
C ALA A 120 -3.15 12.59 -2.91
N GLN A 121 -3.33 13.91 -2.84
CA GLN A 121 -4.03 14.66 -3.89
C GLN A 121 -3.31 14.56 -5.24
N ILE A 122 -1.98 14.74 -5.25
CA ILE A 122 -1.18 14.62 -6.48
C ILE A 122 -1.35 13.23 -7.11
N VAL A 123 -1.34 12.18 -6.29
CA VAL A 123 -1.55 10.80 -6.75
C VAL A 123 -2.97 10.63 -7.30
N ALA A 124 -3.99 11.11 -6.60
CA ALA A 124 -5.38 11.02 -7.04
C ALA A 124 -5.62 11.77 -8.38
N ASP A 125 -5.03 12.94 -8.55
CA ASP A 125 -5.10 13.74 -9.78
C ASP A 125 -4.43 12.99 -10.94
N ALA A 126 -3.24 12.42 -10.70
CA ALA A 126 -2.52 11.64 -11.71
C ALA A 126 -3.29 10.37 -12.14
N ILE A 127 -3.94 9.68 -11.21
CA ILE A 127 -4.80 8.53 -11.51
C ILE A 127 -6.01 8.97 -12.33
N THR A 128 -6.64 10.08 -11.97
CA THR A 128 -7.79 10.63 -12.71
C THR A 128 -7.40 10.99 -14.15
N GLU A 129 -6.26 11.66 -14.34
CA GLU A 129 -5.74 12.01 -15.66
C GLU A 129 -5.40 10.76 -16.48
N TYR A 130 -4.79 9.75 -15.85
CA TYR A 130 -4.49 8.49 -16.51
C TYR A 130 -5.76 7.79 -16.99
N GLN A 131 -6.78 7.66 -16.13
CA GLN A 131 -8.06 7.02 -16.48
C GLN A 131 -8.78 7.78 -17.60
N ALA A 132 -8.75 9.11 -17.60
CA ALA A 132 -9.35 9.92 -18.67
C ALA A 132 -8.70 9.72 -20.05
N LYS A 133 -7.41 9.34 -20.09
CA LYS A 133 -6.71 9.04 -21.36
C LYS A 133 -7.00 7.64 -21.90
N GLN A 134 -7.51 6.75 -21.05
CA GLN A 134 -7.83 5.36 -21.41
C GLN A 134 -9.30 5.19 -21.85
N ALA A 135 -10.14 6.21 -21.63
CA ALA A 135 -11.53 6.27 -22.05
C ALA A 135 -11.67 6.78 -23.49
#